data_AF-A0A1B0GBL8-F1
#
_entry.id   AF-A0A1B0GBL8-F1
#
_cell.length_a   1.000
_cell.length_b   1.000
_cell.length_c   1.000
_cell.angle_alpha   90.00
_cell.angle_beta   90.00
_cell.angle_gamma   90.00
#
_symmetry.space_group_name_H-M   'P 1'
#
loop_
_entity.id
_entity.type
_entity.pdbx_description
1 polymer ?
#
loop_
_entity_poly.entity_id
_entity_poly.type
_entity_poly.pdbx_seq_one_letter_code
_entity_poly.pdbx_strand_id
1 'polypeptide(L)'
;MSYNSSANPGPPQGLTMLNSSMVQRSLPPIRRDLRARLRRFYKKLECEGYGRGPHKLKLPIRRSHVLKDAFSCIMSANKQELRRGRLVVAFESEEGLGNGGPTREFFHLLSRELFNPAFGLFEYSADDIHTIQASPQSAFVDDFIDWFRFAGRIFGLALIHRYLLNASFVSHFYKSLLKLPLALNDLESLDNEFHQSLEWIRDNDISTGADLGLTFCVTENLFGKVVERELKPDGSNISVTENNKREYLAHLIKWRLERGVQEQTKSLVRGFYEVIDSRLIKLFDADTLELVIAGTGEIDINDWRSHTEYRLGYNDNHQVIIWFWEAIEKFTNKQRLHLLKFVTGTSSIPYEGFSAFRGSSGPQCFCIEKWGNPGALPRAHTCFNRLCLPSYATAALLYEKLLFAMEETNTFDGVSKAATPLWVGLMSRTRKPNVGCSITFLSTSLGVASITRRGADVVEGTPPRQLEKGKHPPQFSRPSTPHFRQSDRKVWHRIRWLALKSTDRLN
;
A
#
# COMPACT_ATOMS: atom_id res chain seq x y z
N MET A 1 80.08 -2.92 33.35
CA MET A 1 78.72 -2.61 33.82
C MET A 1 77.75 -3.36 32.95
N SER A 2 76.87 -4.16 33.54
CA SER A 2 76.01 -5.14 32.86
C SER A 2 74.55 -4.73 32.99
N TYR A 3 73.70 -5.00 32.01
CA TYR A 3 72.26 -5.18 32.25
C TYR A 3 71.62 -6.23 31.33
N ASN A 4 71.30 -7.37 31.96
CA ASN A 4 70.28 -8.36 31.59
C ASN A 4 68.87 -7.73 31.60
N SER A 5 67.76 -8.38 31.21
CA SER A 5 67.44 -9.46 30.25
C SER A 5 65.91 -9.67 30.28
N SER A 6 65.34 -10.16 29.17
CA SER A 6 64.07 -10.94 29.08
C SER A 6 62.83 -10.56 29.92
N ALA A 7 61.74 -10.13 29.26
CA ALA A 7 60.37 -10.49 29.63
C ALA A 7 59.42 -10.41 28.41
N ASN A 8 58.49 -11.34 28.29
CA ASN A 8 57.56 -11.49 27.16
C ASN A 8 56.10 -11.36 27.65
N PRO A 9 55.28 -10.41 27.16
CA PRO A 9 53.84 -10.38 27.42
C PRO A 9 53.05 -10.96 26.22
N GLY A 10 52.07 -11.82 26.52
CA GLY A 10 51.22 -12.48 25.51
C GLY A 10 50.24 -11.55 24.77
N PRO A 11 49.44 -12.09 23.84
CA PRO A 11 48.53 -11.30 23.02
C PRO A 11 47.40 -10.66 23.87
N PRO A 12 47.01 -9.41 23.59
CA PRO A 12 45.91 -8.77 24.29
C PRO A 12 44.58 -9.42 23.94
N GLN A 13 44.06 -10.25 24.86
CA GLN A 13 42.66 -10.67 24.87
C GLN A 13 41.79 -9.44 25.17
N GLY A 14 40.93 -9.03 24.24
CA GLY A 14 40.18 -7.78 24.41
C GLY A 14 39.14 -7.42 23.34
N LEU A 15 38.65 -8.39 22.55
CA LEU A 15 37.46 -8.16 21.71
C LEU A 15 36.19 -8.23 22.56
N THR A 16 35.97 -7.19 23.38
CA THR A 16 34.74 -7.03 24.15
C THR A 16 33.62 -6.70 23.17
N MET A 17 32.84 -7.72 22.81
CA MET A 17 31.58 -7.60 22.07
C MET A 17 30.76 -6.44 22.65
N LEU A 18 30.53 -5.39 21.86
CA LEU A 18 29.70 -4.26 22.28
C LEU A 18 28.30 -4.78 22.63
N ASN A 19 28.01 -4.72 23.92
CA ASN A 19 26.94 -5.50 24.50
C ASN A 19 25.59 -4.96 24.00
N SER A 20 24.78 -5.81 23.35
CA SER A 20 23.53 -5.41 22.69
C SER A 20 22.48 -4.81 23.63
N SER A 21 22.74 -4.82 24.94
CA SER A 21 21.99 -4.14 25.99
C SER A 21 22.17 -2.61 26.04
N MET A 22 23.30 -2.05 25.57
CA MET A 22 23.50 -0.58 25.60
C MET A 22 22.70 0.14 24.51
N VAL A 23 22.59 -0.43 23.31
CA VAL A 23 21.73 0.10 22.22
C VAL A 23 20.25 0.08 22.60
N GLN A 24 19.84 -0.72 23.59
CA GLN A 24 18.47 -0.68 24.11
C GLN A 24 18.16 0.58 24.93
N ARG A 25 19.15 1.36 25.37
CA ARG A 25 18.96 2.48 26.29
C ARG A 25 18.64 3.84 25.64
N SER A 26 18.70 3.97 24.31
CA SER A 26 18.45 5.23 23.58
C SER A 26 17.03 5.40 23.02
N LEU A 27 16.25 4.33 22.86
CA LEU A 27 14.89 4.40 22.28
C LEU A 27 13.84 4.89 23.30
N PRO A 28 12.81 5.69 22.91
CA PRO A 28 11.70 6.05 23.78
C PRO A 28 11.02 4.82 24.43
N PRO A 29 10.43 4.93 25.65
CA PRO A 29 9.88 3.77 26.37
C PRO A 29 8.89 2.93 25.56
N ILE A 30 7.98 3.61 24.85
CA ILE A 30 6.97 3.00 23.96
C ILE A 30 7.64 2.13 22.88
N ARG A 31 8.77 2.57 22.30
CA ARG A 31 9.50 1.81 21.27
C ARG A 31 10.14 0.53 21.78
N ARG A 32 10.45 0.42 23.08
CA ARG A 32 11.05 -0.80 23.66
C ARG A 32 10.01 -1.89 23.89
N ASP A 33 8.83 -1.53 24.40
CA ASP A 33 7.77 -2.50 24.68
C ASP A 33 7.20 -3.11 23.40
N LEU A 34 6.88 -2.31 22.37
CA LEU A 34 6.39 -2.88 21.10
C LEU A 34 7.43 -3.80 20.44
N ARG A 35 8.74 -3.47 20.48
CA ARG A 35 9.78 -4.39 19.96
C ARG A 35 9.82 -5.72 20.74
N ALA A 36 9.49 -5.72 22.05
CA ALA A 36 9.33 -6.95 22.83
C ALA A 36 8.03 -7.70 22.52
N ARG A 37 6.90 -6.98 22.34
CA ARG A 37 5.60 -7.54 21.91
C ARG A 37 5.72 -8.20 20.54
N LEU A 38 6.37 -7.57 19.57
CA LEU A 38 6.64 -8.12 18.23
C LEU A 38 7.48 -9.39 18.26
N ARG A 39 8.59 -9.42 19.02
CA ARG A 39 9.38 -10.65 19.19
C ARG A 39 8.56 -11.78 19.80
N ARG A 40 7.69 -11.51 20.79
CA ARG A 40 6.78 -12.50 21.38
C ARG A 40 5.74 -13.00 20.37
N PHE A 41 5.12 -12.08 19.63
CA PHE A 41 4.12 -12.38 18.59
C PHE A 41 4.71 -13.26 17.48
N TYR A 42 5.84 -12.85 16.88
CA TYR A 42 6.46 -13.61 15.81
C TYR A 42 7.01 -14.96 16.27
N LYS A 43 7.61 -15.05 17.47
CA LYS A 43 8.02 -16.34 18.05
C LYS A 43 6.82 -17.28 18.19
N LYS A 44 5.66 -16.75 18.60
CA LYS A 44 4.43 -17.55 18.75
C LYS A 44 3.85 -17.99 17.39
N LEU A 45 3.82 -17.10 16.39
CA LEU A 45 3.48 -17.47 15.01
C LEU A 45 4.38 -18.62 14.49
N GLU A 46 5.70 -18.52 14.72
CA GLU A 46 6.65 -19.54 14.29
C GLU A 46 6.43 -20.88 15.01
N CYS A 47 6.18 -20.88 16.33
CA CYS A 47 5.82 -22.08 17.08
C CYS A 47 4.49 -22.71 16.63
N GLU A 48 3.51 -21.91 16.21
CA GLU A 48 2.22 -22.40 15.67
C GLU A 48 2.28 -22.80 14.18
N GLY A 49 3.47 -22.68 13.56
CA GLY A 49 3.74 -23.11 12.18
C GLY A 49 3.30 -22.14 11.09
N TYR A 50 3.01 -20.89 11.44
CA TYR A 50 2.55 -19.87 10.50
C TYR A 50 3.63 -19.53 9.45
N GLY A 51 3.22 -19.43 8.19
CA GLY A 51 4.10 -19.10 7.05
C GLY A 51 5.29 -20.04 6.83
N ARG A 52 5.38 -21.19 7.52
CA ARG A 52 6.53 -22.11 7.53
C ARG A 52 6.18 -23.56 7.19
N GLY A 53 4.93 -23.83 6.84
CA GLY A 53 4.44 -25.15 6.46
C GLY A 53 5.11 -25.73 5.20
N PRO A 54 4.96 -27.05 4.97
CA PRO A 54 5.59 -27.74 3.85
C PRO A 54 5.10 -27.19 2.50
N HIS A 55 3.79 -26.94 2.39
CA HIS A 55 3.14 -26.42 1.18
C HIS A 55 3.53 -24.96 0.89
N LYS A 56 3.68 -24.65 -0.41
CA LYS A 56 3.88 -23.29 -0.92
C LYS A 56 2.55 -22.75 -1.42
N LEU A 57 2.11 -21.60 -0.91
CA LEU A 57 1.00 -20.83 -1.48
C LEU A 57 1.55 -20.05 -2.67
N LYS A 58 1.43 -20.63 -3.87
CA LYS A 58 1.90 -20.00 -5.11
C LYS A 58 0.86 -19.01 -5.63
N LEU A 59 1.27 -17.78 -5.89
CA LEU A 59 0.46 -16.78 -6.57
C LEU A 59 1.08 -16.47 -7.95
N PRO A 60 0.59 -17.05 -9.05
CA PRO A 60 0.91 -16.61 -10.40
C PRO A 60 0.16 -15.31 -10.71
N ILE A 61 0.87 -14.22 -10.92
CA ILE A 61 0.28 -12.87 -11.05
C ILE A 61 0.73 -12.21 -12.35
N ARG A 62 -0.18 -11.58 -13.08
CA ARG A 62 0.17 -10.69 -14.20
C ARG A 62 0.28 -9.25 -13.71
N ARG A 63 1.35 -8.55 -14.07
CA ARG A 63 1.52 -7.12 -13.69
C ARG A 63 0.39 -6.20 -14.15
N SER A 64 -0.32 -6.56 -15.23
CA SER A 64 -1.46 -5.81 -15.74
C SER A 64 -2.80 -6.13 -15.04
N HIS A 65 -2.83 -7.14 -14.16
CA HIS A 65 -4.06 -7.66 -13.54
C HIS A 65 -3.83 -8.06 -12.07
N VAL A 66 -2.93 -7.36 -11.34
CA VAL A 66 -2.46 -7.73 -9.99
C VAL A 66 -3.64 -7.95 -9.04
N LEU A 67 -4.55 -6.99 -8.91
CA LEU A 67 -5.72 -7.08 -8.05
C LEU A 67 -6.61 -8.30 -8.36
N LYS A 68 -6.89 -8.58 -9.63
CA LYS A 68 -7.82 -9.64 -10.05
C LYS A 68 -7.23 -11.04 -9.89
N ASP A 69 -5.97 -11.22 -10.28
CA ASP A 69 -5.27 -12.50 -10.15
C ASP A 69 -5.03 -12.82 -8.66
N ALA A 70 -4.67 -11.81 -7.85
CA ALA A 70 -4.57 -11.92 -6.39
C ALA A 70 -5.90 -12.33 -5.76
N PHE A 71 -7.00 -11.66 -6.12
CA PHE A 71 -8.34 -11.96 -5.60
C PHE A 71 -8.71 -13.43 -5.85
N SER A 72 -8.60 -13.91 -7.11
CA SER A 72 -8.95 -15.28 -7.46
C SER A 72 -8.13 -16.33 -6.69
N CYS A 73 -6.81 -16.14 -6.61
CA CYS A 73 -5.92 -17.08 -5.92
C CYS A 73 -6.12 -17.08 -4.39
N ILE A 74 -6.20 -15.89 -3.78
CA ILE A 74 -6.27 -15.76 -2.32
C ILE A 74 -7.66 -16.09 -1.79
N MET A 75 -8.73 -15.87 -2.57
CA MET A 75 -10.09 -16.24 -2.17
C MET A 75 -10.38 -17.74 -2.34
N SER A 76 -9.79 -18.40 -3.35
CA SER A 76 -9.88 -19.85 -3.50
C SER A 76 -9.07 -20.62 -2.43
N ALA A 77 -7.97 -20.04 -1.92
CA ALA A 77 -7.16 -20.66 -0.89
C ALA A 77 -7.92 -20.91 0.43
N ASN A 78 -7.65 -22.06 1.06
CA ASN A 78 -8.26 -22.45 2.31
C ASN A 78 -7.54 -21.85 3.54
N LYS A 79 -8.19 -21.90 4.72
CA LYS A 79 -7.67 -21.27 5.94
C LYS A 79 -6.31 -21.86 6.39
N GLN A 80 -6.05 -23.14 6.16
CA GLN A 80 -4.79 -23.78 6.54
C GLN A 80 -3.65 -23.37 5.59
N GLU A 81 -3.93 -23.25 4.29
CA GLU A 81 -2.99 -22.72 3.29
C GLU A 81 -2.61 -21.27 3.57
N LEU A 82 -3.58 -20.42 3.88
CA LEU A 82 -3.34 -19.01 4.21
C LEU A 82 -2.57 -18.82 5.54
N ARG A 83 -2.79 -19.70 6.52
CA ARG A 83 -2.10 -19.65 7.82
C ARG A 83 -0.68 -20.18 7.74
N ARG A 84 -0.51 -21.38 7.18
CA ARG A 84 0.74 -22.16 7.25
C ARG A 84 1.56 -22.11 5.95
N GLY A 85 0.95 -21.84 4.81
CA GLY A 85 1.62 -21.87 3.51
C GLY A 85 2.78 -20.89 3.42
N ARG A 86 3.88 -21.31 2.79
CA ARG A 86 4.95 -20.39 2.39
C ARG A 86 4.50 -19.62 1.15
N LEU A 87 4.20 -18.33 1.29
CA LEU A 87 3.83 -17.47 0.19
C LEU A 87 4.99 -17.36 -0.82
N VAL A 88 4.68 -17.61 -2.10
CA VAL A 88 5.61 -17.45 -3.21
C VAL A 88 4.86 -16.78 -4.36
N VAL A 89 5.13 -15.51 -4.60
CA VAL A 89 4.61 -14.80 -5.77
C VAL A 89 5.56 -15.01 -6.95
N ALA A 90 4.99 -15.27 -8.12
CA ALA A 90 5.69 -15.32 -9.39
C ALA A 90 4.95 -14.42 -10.39
N PHE A 91 5.63 -13.44 -10.97
CA PHE A 91 5.08 -12.67 -12.06
C PHE A 91 5.16 -13.49 -13.36
N GLU A 92 4.08 -13.51 -14.13
CA GLU A 92 4.06 -14.22 -15.42
C GLU A 92 5.15 -13.65 -16.35
N SER A 93 5.81 -14.53 -17.11
CA SER A 93 6.96 -14.23 -17.99
C SER A 93 8.26 -13.77 -17.32
N GLU A 94 8.40 -13.87 -15.99
CA GLU A 94 9.66 -13.52 -15.29
C GLU A 94 10.28 -14.69 -14.50
N GLU A 95 11.55 -14.99 -14.79
CA GLU A 95 12.36 -15.85 -13.91
C GLU A 95 12.85 -15.06 -12.69
N GLY A 96 12.03 -15.02 -11.65
CA GLY A 96 12.35 -14.31 -10.41
C GLY A 96 13.57 -14.88 -9.68
N LEU A 97 14.66 -14.12 -9.65
CA LEU A 97 15.85 -14.37 -8.83
C LEU A 97 15.56 -14.12 -7.32
N GLY A 98 14.86 -15.08 -6.70
CA GLY A 98 14.63 -15.13 -5.24
C GLY A 98 13.16 -14.97 -4.83
N ASN A 99 12.74 -15.71 -3.80
CA ASN A 99 11.33 -15.85 -3.41
C ASN A 99 10.69 -14.58 -2.77
N GLY A 100 11.50 -13.62 -2.31
CA GLY A 100 11.04 -12.47 -1.53
C GLY A 100 10.89 -11.16 -2.32
N GLY A 101 11.61 -11.00 -3.44
CA GLY A 101 11.60 -9.76 -4.25
C GLY A 101 10.24 -9.52 -4.91
N PRO A 102 9.78 -10.45 -5.78
CA PRO A 102 8.46 -10.39 -6.39
C PRO A 102 7.33 -10.31 -5.36
N THR A 103 7.47 -11.01 -4.23
CA THR A 103 6.48 -10.98 -3.14
C THR A 103 6.39 -9.61 -2.47
N ARG A 104 7.50 -8.88 -2.30
CA ARG A 104 7.50 -7.52 -1.73
C ARG A 104 6.90 -6.49 -2.70
N GLU A 105 7.27 -6.58 -3.99
CA GLU A 105 6.69 -5.77 -5.06
C GLU A 105 5.17 -6.00 -5.15
N PHE A 106 4.74 -7.26 -5.07
CA PHE A 106 3.33 -7.65 -5.06
C PHE A 106 2.51 -6.98 -3.96
N PHE A 107 2.95 -6.98 -2.70
CA PHE A 107 2.21 -6.29 -1.63
C PHE A 107 2.15 -4.77 -1.85
N HIS A 108 3.20 -4.16 -2.41
CA HIS A 108 3.21 -2.73 -2.75
C HIS A 108 2.22 -2.41 -3.89
N LEU A 109 2.26 -3.15 -4.99
CA LEU A 109 1.34 -2.96 -6.13
C LEU A 109 -0.11 -3.26 -5.73
N LEU A 110 -0.34 -4.37 -5.02
CA LEU A 110 -1.67 -4.80 -4.60
C LEU A 110 -2.31 -3.80 -3.63
N SER A 111 -1.57 -3.30 -2.63
CA SER A 111 -2.12 -2.29 -1.72
C SER A 111 -2.48 -0.99 -2.45
N ARG A 112 -1.66 -0.57 -3.41
CA ARG A 112 -1.94 0.62 -4.25
C ARG A 112 -3.18 0.44 -5.13
N GLU A 113 -3.45 -0.76 -5.65
CA GLU A 113 -4.66 -1.03 -6.45
C GLU A 113 -5.91 -1.26 -5.59
N LEU A 114 -5.82 -2.06 -4.53
CA LEU A 114 -6.95 -2.46 -3.67
C LEU A 114 -7.53 -1.29 -2.87
N PHE A 115 -6.67 -0.38 -2.39
CA PHE A 115 -7.08 0.76 -1.57
C PHE A 115 -7.23 2.05 -2.39
N ASN A 116 -7.28 1.95 -3.72
CA ASN A 116 -7.53 3.09 -4.61
C ASN A 116 -9.00 3.52 -4.54
N PRO A 117 -9.32 4.78 -4.18
CA PRO A 117 -10.71 5.25 -4.13
C PRO A 117 -11.46 5.16 -5.45
N ALA A 118 -10.76 5.14 -6.60
CA ALA A 118 -11.38 4.91 -7.91
C ALA A 118 -12.10 3.55 -8.04
N PHE A 119 -11.82 2.58 -7.17
CA PHE A 119 -12.49 1.28 -7.12
C PHE A 119 -13.76 1.28 -6.24
N GLY A 120 -14.01 2.35 -5.46
CA GLY A 120 -15.25 2.54 -4.69
C GLY A 120 -15.39 1.69 -3.43
N LEU A 121 -14.43 0.83 -3.08
CA LEU A 121 -14.42 0.10 -1.80
C LEU A 121 -14.00 1.00 -0.63
N PHE A 122 -13.00 1.84 -0.86
CA PHE A 122 -12.37 2.68 0.14
C PHE A 122 -12.39 4.14 -0.33
N GLU A 123 -12.25 5.08 0.60
CA GLU A 123 -12.22 6.51 0.34
C GLU A 123 -11.22 7.20 1.28
N TYR A 124 -10.81 8.42 0.96
CA TYR A 124 -10.06 9.27 1.90
C TYR A 124 -11.01 9.83 2.95
N SER A 125 -10.54 9.95 4.20
CA SER A 125 -11.38 10.44 5.31
C SER A 125 -11.58 11.96 5.29
N ALA A 126 -10.62 12.72 4.75
CA ALA A 126 -10.71 14.16 4.53
C ALA A 126 -9.81 14.59 3.36
N ASP A 127 -10.07 15.76 2.76
CA ASP A 127 -9.33 16.22 1.57
C ASP A 127 -7.83 16.47 1.86
N ASP A 128 -7.50 16.95 3.06
CA ASP A 128 -6.10 17.22 3.47
C ASP A 128 -5.42 15.98 4.12
N ILE A 129 -6.20 15.05 4.68
CA ILE A 129 -5.68 13.90 5.44
C ILE A 129 -5.81 12.63 4.60
N HIS A 130 -4.68 12.17 4.06
CA HIS A 130 -4.60 11.01 3.15
C HIS A 130 -4.77 9.64 3.87
N THR A 131 -5.48 9.60 5.00
CA THR A 131 -5.89 8.37 5.66
C THR A 131 -7.12 7.77 4.98
N ILE A 132 -7.15 6.44 4.93
CA ILE A 132 -8.14 5.68 4.16
C ILE A 132 -9.17 5.06 5.10
N GLN A 133 -10.44 5.11 4.72
CA GLN A 133 -11.56 4.46 5.40
C GLN A 133 -12.38 3.60 4.43
N ALA A 134 -13.21 2.71 4.95
CA ALA A 134 -14.18 1.99 4.13
C ALA A 134 -15.23 2.97 3.60
N SER A 135 -15.53 2.94 2.30
CA SER A 135 -16.52 3.85 1.72
C SER A 135 -17.95 3.34 1.99
N PRO A 136 -18.89 4.16 2.48
CA PRO A 136 -20.30 3.79 2.54
C PRO A 136 -20.88 3.42 1.16
N GLN A 137 -20.37 4.03 0.09
CA GLN A 137 -20.76 3.82 -1.30
C GLN A 137 -20.29 2.47 -1.85
N SER A 138 -19.38 1.77 -1.15
CA SER A 138 -18.97 0.40 -1.50
C SER A 138 -20.12 -0.60 -1.52
N ALA A 139 -21.25 -0.31 -0.86
CA ALA A 139 -22.48 -1.10 -0.96
C ALA A 139 -23.08 -1.15 -2.37
N PHE A 140 -22.64 -0.27 -3.28
CA PHE A 140 -23.01 -0.27 -4.71
C PHE A 140 -21.99 -0.99 -5.61
N VAL A 141 -20.91 -1.54 -5.05
CA VAL A 141 -19.90 -2.32 -5.78
C VAL A 141 -20.31 -3.79 -5.78
N ASP A 142 -20.29 -4.43 -6.95
CA ASP A 142 -20.58 -5.86 -7.09
C ASP A 142 -19.61 -6.71 -6.24
N ASP A 143 -20.13 -7.73 -5.57
CA ASP A 143 -19.38 -8.64 -4.69
C ASP A 143 -18.58 -7.96 -3.55
N PHE A 144 -18.97 -6.74 -3.11
CA PHE A 144 -18.25 -5.98 -2.08
C PHE A 144 -17.91 -6.80 -0.83
N ILE A 145 -18.82 -7.69 -0.40
CA ILE A 145 -18.61 -8.58 0.76
C ILE A 145 -17.35 -9.42 0.61
N ASP A 146 -17.13 -10.04 -0.55
CA ASP A 146 -15.94 -10.85 -0.80
C ASP A 146 -14.70 -9.99 -1.07
N TRP A 147 -14.84 -8.78 -1.62
CA TRP A 147 -13.74 -7.81 -1.71
C TRP A 147 -13.22 -7.34 -0.34
N PHE A 148 -14.11 -7.01 0.60
CA PHE A 148 -13.70 -6.67 1.97
C PHE A 148 -13.08 -7.88 2.68
N ARG A 149 -13.63 -9.08 2.48
CA ARG A 149 -13.05 -10.33 3.00
C ARG A 149 -11.66 -10.59 2.42
N PHE A 150 -11.46 -10.34 1.13
CA PHE A 150 -10.16 -10.40 0.47
C PHE A 150 -9.18 -9.42 1.12
N ALA A 151 -9.56 -8.15 1.28
CA ALA A 151 -8.74 -7.15 1.96
C ALA A 151 -8.34 -7.61 3.37
N GLY A 152 -9.28 -8.14 4.15
CA GLY A 152 -9.02 -8.77 5.45
C GLY A 152 -7.96 -9.87 5.37
N ARG A 153 -8.04 -10.77 4.38
CA ARG A 153 -7.02 -11.81 4.14
C ARG A 153 -5.66 -11.20 3.81
N ILE A 154 -5.60 -10.11 3.03
CA ILE A 154 -4.36 -9.39 2.72
C ILE A 154 -3.69 -8.82 3.97
N PHE A 155 -4.44 -8.16 4.86
CA PHE A 155 -3.90 -7.69 6.15
C PHE A 155 -3.30 -8.83 6.98
N GLY A 156 -3.99 -9.98 7.04
CA GLY A 156 -3.48 -11.14 7.77
C GLY A 156 -2.22 -11.75 7.15
N LEU A 157 -2.15 -11.85 5.82
CA LEU A 157 -0.97 -12.36 5.10
C LEU A 157 0.23 -11.41 5.23
N ALA A 158 0.00 -10.10 5.13
CA ALA A 158 1.02 -9.07 5.36
C ALA A 158 1.67 -9.23 6.75
N LEU A 159 0.85 -9.39 7.79
CA LEU A 159 1.29 -9.66 9.17
C LEU A 159 2.06 -10.98 9.32
N ILE A 160 1.61 -12.09 8.74
CA ILE A 160 2.32 -13.38 8.83
C ILE A 160 3.69 -13.30 8.17
N HIS A 161 3.76 -12.73 6.96
CA HIS A 161 4.96 -12.73 6.13
C HIS A 161 5.87 -11.51 6.35
N ARG A 162 5.46 -10.58 7.22
CA ARG A 162 6.17 -9.33 7.57
C ARG A 162 6.37 -8.39 6.38
N TYR A 163 5.34 -8.26 5.55
CA TYR A 163 5.29 -7.28 4.47
C TYR A 163 4.44 -6.09 4.90
N LEU A 164 4.87 -4.90 4.47
CA LEU A 164 4.14 -3.66 4.74
C LEU A 164 3.14 -3.39 3.62
N LEU A 165 1.97 -2.84 3.97
CA LEU A 165 0.99 -2.34 3.02
C LEU A 165 1.18 -0.84 2.82
N ASN A 166 1.13 -0.36 1.58
CA ASN A 166 1.32 1.05 1.25
C ASN A 166 -0.01 1.82 1.37
N ALA A 167 -0.59 1.80 2.56
CA ALA A 167 -1.84 2.49 2.90
C ALA A 167 -1.91 2.75 4.41
N SER A 168 -2.26 3.98 4.80
CA SER A 168 -2.54 4.38 6.18
C SER A 168 -4.04 4.45 6.38
N PHE A 169 -4.55 3.81 7.43
CA PHE A 169 -5.97 3.78 7.75
C PHE A 169 -6.27 4.61 8.99
N VAL A 170 -7.50 5.10 9.05
CA VAL A 170 -8.07 5.78 10.23
C VAL A 170 -8.02 4.89 11.49
N SER A 171 -7.72 5.43 12.68
CA SER A 171 -7.40 4.61 13.88
C SER A 171 -8.52 3.61 14.26
N HIS A 172 -9.78 4.02 14.11
CA HIS A 172 -10.93 3.15 14.38
C HIS A 172 -10.97 1.88 13.50
N PHE A 173 -10.37 1.89 12.31
CA PHE A 173 -10.23 0.71 11.45
C PHE A 173 -9.42 -0.39 12.14
N TYR A 174 -8.28 -0.03 12.76
CA TYR A 174 -7.45 -0.98 13.52
C TYR A 174 -8.15 -1.42 14.81
N LYS A 175 -8.92 -0.53 15.46
CA LYS A 175 -9.79 -0.92 16.60
C LYS A 175 -10.86 -1.93 16.19
N SER A 176 -11.49 -1.76 15.03
CA SER A 176 -12.45 -2.74 14.47
C SER A 176 -11.78 -4.09 14.18
N LEU A 177 -10.57 -4.10 13.59
CA LEU A 177 -9.77 -5.31 13.39
C LEU A 177 -9.46 -6.04 14.70
N LEU A 178 -9.14 -5.31 15.77
CA LEU A 178 -8.83 -5.84 17.10
C LEU A 178 -10.08 -6.18 17.94
N LYS A 179 -11.28 -5.77 17.49
CA LYS A 179 -12.54 -5.78 18.26
C LYS A 179 -12.45 -5.00 19.58
N LEU A 180 -11.75 -3.87 19.55
CA LEU A 180 -11.67 -2.92 20.66
C LEU A 180 -12.89 -1.96 20.64
N PRO A 181 -13.31 -1.42 21.81
CA PRO A 181 -14.32 -0.38 21.85
C PRO A 181 -13.82 0.89 21.17
N LEU A 182 -14.73 1.58 20.49
CA LEU A 182 -14.50 2.89 19.89
C LEU A 182 -14.65 3.97 20.97
N ALA A 183 -13.79 4.99 20.91
CA ALA A 183 -13.70 6.07 21.88
C ALA A 183 -13.98 7.42 21.21
N LEU A 184 -14.27 8.45 22.01
CA LEU A 184 -14.60 9.78 21.50
C LEU A 184 -13.46 10.35 20.63
N ASN A 185 -12.21 10.23 21.09
CA ASN A 185 -11.01 10.67 20.36
C ASN A 185 -10.85 10.03 18.96
N ASP A 186 -11.52 8.91 18.66
CA ASP A 186 -11.48 8.31 17.31
C ASP A 186 -12.22 9.16 16.27
N LEU A 187 -13.11 10.05 16.72
CA LEU A 187 -13.85 10.99 15.88
C LEU A 187 -13.07 12.26 15.57
N GLU A 188 -12.13 12.68 16.42
CA GLU A 188 -11.36 13.94 16.27
C GLU A 188 -10.72 14.05 14.88
N SER A 189 -10.14 12.94 14.39
CA SER A 189 -9.49 12.81 13.08
C SER A 189 -10.44 12.74 11.86
N LEU A 190 -11.75 12.62 12.07
CA LEU A 190 -12.76 12.45 11.01
C LEU A 190 -13.75 13.60 10.94
N ASP A 191 -14.18 14.07 12.11
CA ASP A 191 -15.31 14.97 12.28
C ASP A 191 -15.13 15.71 13.61
N ASN A 192 -14.25 16.72 13.57
CA ASN A 192 -13.90 17.53 14.74
C ASN A 192 -15.10 18.34 15.29
N GLU A 193 -16.05 18.73 14.44
CA GLU A 193 -17.27 19.44 14.85
C GLU A 193 -18.20 18.52 15.67
N PHE A 194 -18.43 17.30 15.18
CA PHE A 194 -19.18 16.28 15.91
C PHE A 194 -18.44 15.82 17.17
N HIS A 195 -17.10 15.71 17.12
CA HIS A 195 -16.26 15.43 18.28
C HIS A 195 -16.46 16.48 19.39
N GLN A 196 -16.33 17.77 19.08
CA GLN A 196 -16.55 18.88 20.03
C GLN A 196 -17.97 18.87 20.60
N SER A 197 -18.98 18.57 19.77
CA SER A 197 -20.38 18.47 20.20
C SER A 197 -20.59 17.35 21.23
N LEU A 198 -19.99 16.17 21.01
CA LEU A 198 -20.05 15.05 21.94
C LEU A 198 -19.19 15.27 23.20
N GLU A 199 -18.07 15.97 23.08
CA GLU A 199 -17.23 16.40 24.20
C GLU A 199 -17.97 17.40 25.10
N TRP A 200 -18.69 18.35 24.53
CA TRP A 200 -19.56 19.25 25.29
C TRP A 200 -20.63 18.47 26.07
N ILE A 201 -21.32 17.51 25.43
CA ILE A 201 -22.32 16.65 26.10
C ILE A 201 -21.65 15.81 27.21
N ARG A 202 -20.43 15.31 27.00
CA ARG A 202 -19.67 14.55 28.01
C ARG A 202 -19.45 15.36 29.29
N ASP A 203 -18.99 16.60 29.14
CA ASP A 203 -18.44 17.39 30.25
C ASP A 203 -19.44 18.34 30.93
N ASN A 204 -20.55 18.67 30.26
CA ASN A 204 -21.61 19.52 30.82
C ASN A 204 -22.77 18.67 31.38
N ASP A 205 -23.42 19.17 32.43
CA ASP A 205 -24.62 18.55 33.01
C ASP A 205 -25.85 18.87 32.15
N ILE A 206 -26.46 17.83 31.56
CA ILE A 206 -27.65 17.97 30.71
C ILE A 206 -28.95 18.11 31.51
N SER A 207 -28.92 17.95 32.84
CA SER A 207 -30.10 18.10 33.70
C SER A 207 -30.35 19.54 34.15
N THR A 208 -29.32 20.39 34.18
CA THR A 208 -29.39 21.76 34.71
C THR A 208 -29.45 22.83 33.60
N GLY A 209 -30.58 22.88 32.89
CA GLY A 209 -30.97 24.03 32.06
C GLY A 209 -30.74 23.90 30.56
N ALA A 210 -30.19 22.78 30.09
CA ALA A 210 -30.07 22.45 28.67
C ALA A 210 -31.14 21.42 28.28
N ASP A 211 -32.39 21.86 28.09
CA ASP A 211 -33.49 21.01 27.61
C ASP A 211 -33.32 20.71 26.10
N LEU A 212 -32.34 19.86 25.81
CA LEU A 212 -31.90 19.49 24.46
C LEU A 212 -32.82 18.47 23.78
N GLY A 213 -33.86 17.98 24.48
CA GLY A 213 -34.83 17.01 23.95
C GLY A 213 -34.21 15.69 23.48
N LEU A 214 -33.01 15.33 23.96
CA LEU A 214 -32.25 14.19 23.45
C LEU A 214 -32.93 12.86 23.81
N THR A 215 -33.10 12.00 22.81
CA THR A 215 -33.51 10.60 22.95
C THR A 215 -32.41 9.69 22.40
N PHE A 216 -32.53 8.37 22.54
CA PHE A 216 -31.62 7.42 21.88
C PHE A 216 -31.95 7.25 20.39
N CYS A 217 -32.16 8.36 19.69
CA CYS A 217 -32.34 8.44 18.24
C CYS A 217 -31.26 9.32 17.60
N VAL A 218 -31.09 9.16 16.29
CA VAL A 218 -30.22 10.01 15.48
C VAL A 218 -30.87 10.30 14.13
N THR A 219 -30.69 11.53 13.67
CA THR A 219 -31.32 12.04 12.45
C THR A 219 -30.35 11.93 11.28
N GLU A 220 -30.67 11.08 10.31
CA GLU A 220 -29.89 10.87 9.10
C GLU A 220 -30.51 11.56 7.89
N ASN A 221 -29.73 12.37 7.17
CA ASN A 221 -30.08 12.75 5.80
C ASN A 221 -29.60 11.67 4.83
N LEU A 222 -30.52 10.96 4.20
CA LEU A 222 -30.29 9.94 3.18
C LEU A 222 -30.91 10.40 1.86
N PHE A 223 -30.07 10.77 0.89
CA PHE A 223 -30.48 11.23 -0.44
C PHE A 223 -31.49 12.40 -0.43
N GLY A 224 -31.38 13.32 0.55
CA GLY A 224 -32.29 14.44 0.71
C GLY A 224 -33.54 14.14 1.57
N LYS A 225 -33.74 12.88 1.99
CA LYS A 225 -34.77 12.51 2.95
C LYS A 225 -34.17 12.46 4.35
N VAL A 226 -34.75 13.24 5.26
CA VAL A 226 -34.48 13.13 6.70
C VAL A 226 -35.18 11.88 7.23
N VAL A 227 -34.42 11.01 7.89
CA VAL A 227 -34.87 9.74 8.48
C VAL A 227 -34.34 9.66 9.90
N GLU A 228 -35.22 9.46 10.87
CA GLU A 228 -34.84 9.17 12.25
C GLU A 228 -34.51 7.67 12.39
N ARG A 229 -33.45 7.35 13.13
CA ARG A 229 -33.00 5.99 13.39
C ARG A 229 -32.72 5.82 14.87
N GLU A 230 -33.31 4.78 15.48
CA GLU A 230 -33.00 4.41 16.85
C GLU A 230 -31.57 3.87 16.99
N LEU A 231 -30.86 4.33 18.02
CA LEU A 231 -29.51 3.91 18.37
C LEU A 231 -29.47 2.59 19.15
N LYS A 232 -30.57 2.28 19.85
CA LYS A 232 -30.84 1.03 20.58
C LYS A 232 -32.36 0.73 20.51
N PRO A 233 -32.81 -0.51 20.76
CA PRO A 233 -34.24 -0.84 20.70
C PRO A 233 -35.06 0.06 21.63
N ASP A 234 -36.20 0.55 21.13
CA ASP A 234 -37.11 1.47 21.84
C ASP A 234 -36.46 2.85 22.14
N GLY A 235 -35.43 3.21 21.38
CA GLY A 235 -34.60 4.38 21.63
C GLY A 235 -35.35 5.72 21.55
N SER A 236 -36.45 5.77 20.79
CA SER A 236 -37.34 6.94 20.68
C SER A 236 -38.05 7.28 21.99
N ASN A 237 -38.36 6.28 22.82
CA ASN A 237 -39.06 6.44 24.10
C ASN A 237 -38.11 6.64 25.29
N ILE A 238 -36.80 6.65 25.06
CA ILE A 238 -35.77 6.71 26.10
C ILE A 238 -35.06 8.07 26.02
N SER A 239 -35.44 8.99 26.90
CA SER A 239 -34.75 10.28 27.07
C SER A 239 -33.33 10.10 27.61
N VAL A 240 -32.41 10.95 27.14
CA VAL A 240 -31.04 10.99 27.65
C VAL A 240 -31.03 11.77 28.97
N THR A 241 -30.37 11.21 29.97
CA THR A 241 -30.21 11.75 31.33
C THR A 241 -28.77 11.55 31.77
N GLU A 242 -28.25 12.29 32.75
CA GLU A 242 -26.87 12.11 33.24
C GLU A 242 -26.52 10.64 33.55
N ASN A 243 -27.46 9.88 34.12
CA ASN A 243 -27.29 8.47 34.45
C ASN A 243 -27.06 7.56 33.22
N ASN A 244 -27.62 7.92 32.05
CA ASN A 244 -27.50 7.14 30.81
C ASN A 244 -26.66 7.84 29.72
N LYS A 245 -26.18 9.07 29.96
CA LYS A 245 -25.39 9.90 29.04
C LYS A 245 -24.18 9.18 28.45
N ARG A 246 -23.45 8.42 29.27
CA ARG A 246 -22.30 7.61 28.83
C ARG A 246 -22.69 6.50 27.84
N GLU A 247 -23.87 5.91 28.01
CA GLU A 247 -24.41 4.90 27.08
C GLU A 247 -24.79 5.57 25.75
N TYR A 248 -25.50 6.69 25.80
CA TYR A 248 -25.88 7.49 24.64
C TYR A 248 -24.66 7.90 23.80
N LEU A 249 -23.62 8.45 24.43
CA LEU A 249 -22.36 8.81 23.77
C LEU A 249 -21.70 7.59 23.10
N ALA A 250 -21.61 6.45 23.78
CA ALA A 250 -21.03 5.24 23.21
C ALA A 250 -21.80 4.74 21.98
N HIS A 251 -23.13 4.83 22.01
CA HIS A 251 -23.97 4.49 20.87
C HIS A 251 -23.82 5.48 19.70
N LEU A 252 -23.75 6.80 19.95
CA LEU A 252 -23.51 7.81 18.92
C LEU A 252 -22.13 7.68 18.27
N ILE A 253 -21.07 7.49 19.06
CA ILE A 253 -19.70 7.28 18.57
C ILE A 253 -19.67 6.07 17.64
N LYS A 254 -20.24 4.94 18.10
CA LYS A 254 -20.32 3.72 17.29
C LYS A 254 -21.13 3.93 16.01
N TRP A 255 -22.28 4.58 16.11
CA TRP A 255 -23.11 4.89 14.94
C TRP A 255 -22.33 5.76 13.94
N ARG A 256 -21.71 6.86 14.36
CA ARG A 256 -21.01 7.80 13.46
C ARG A 256 -19.86 7.14 12.70
N LEU A 257 -19.14 6.23 13.37
CA LEU A 257 -17.98 5.50 12.82
C LEU A 257 -18.36 4.27 11.97
N GLU A 258 -19.46 3.57 12.28
CA GLU A 258 -19.86 2.35 11.56
C GLU A 258 -20.96 2.58 10.49
N ARG A 259 -21.60 3.77 10.46
CA ARG A 259 -22.73 4.08 9.56
C ARG A 259 -22.39 3.79 8.09
N GLY A 260 -23.18 2.92 7.47
CA GLY A 260 -23.03 2.54 6.06
C GLY A 260 -21.92 1.51 5.77
N VAL A 261 -21.08 1.16 6.76
CA VAL A 261 -19.90 0.28 6.59
C VAL A 261 -19.91 -0.98 7.49
N GLN A 262 -21.01 -1.26 8.18
CA GLN A 262 -21.13 -2.37 9.13
C GLN A 262 -20.83 -3.75 8.53
N GLU A 263 -21.46 -4.11 7.40
CA GLU A 263 -21.25 -5.42 6.77
C GLU A 263 -19.88 -5.52 6.07
N GLN A 264 -19.38 -4.40 5.53
CA GLN A 264 -18.03 -4.25 4.99
C GLN A 264 -16.98 -4.56 6.05
N THR A 265 -17.00 -3.84 7.17
CA THR A 265 -16.10 -4.02 8.31
C THR A 265 -16.21 -5.44 8.88
N LYS A 266 -17.42 -5.97 9.05
CA LYS A 266 -17.66 -7.36 9.49
C LYS A 266 -17.06 -8.40 8.54
N SER A 267 -17.16 -8.20 7.23
CA SER A 267 -16.57 -9.10 6.23
C SER A 267 -15.04 -9.01 6.20
N LEU A 268 -14.49 -7.80 6.33
CA LEU A 268 -13.05 -7.55 6.46
C LEU A 268 -12.45 -8.18 7.72
N VAL A 269 -13.08 -7.96 8.87
CA VAL A 269 -12.72 -8.58 10.15
C VAL A 269 -12.81 -10.11 10.07
N ARG A 270 -13.83 -10.66 9.38
CA ARG A 270 -13.92 -12.10 9.08
C ARG A 270 -12.72 -12.57 8.27
N GLY A 271 -12.40 -11.91 7.15
CA GLY A 271 -11.25 -12.25 6.30
C GLY A 271 -9.92 -12.25 7.05
N PHE A 272 -9.71 -11.25 7.89
CA PHE A 272 -8.54 -11.12 8.75
C PHE A 272 -8.41 -12.31 9.72
N TYR A 273 -9.48 -12.67 10.43
CA TYR A 273 -9.49 -13.81 11.35
C TYR A 273 -9.55 -15.19 10.66
N GLU A 274 -9.83 -15.26 9.36
CA GLU A 274 -9.57 -16.49 8.58
C GLU A 274 -8.06 -16.76 8.48
N VAL A 275 -7.24 -15.72 8.42
CA VAL A 275 -5.78 -15.79 8.25
C VAL A 275 -5.01 -15.74 9.57
N ILE A 276 -5.41 -14.92 10.54
CA ILE A 276 -4.72 -14.80 11.84
C ILE A 276 -5.62 -15.20 13.01
N ASP A 277 -5.05 -15.79 14.07
CA ASP A 277 -5.83 -16.17 15.26
C ASP A 277 -6.01 -14.97 16.21
N SER A 278 -7.22 -14.78 16.73
CA SER A 278 -7.55 -13.65 17.61
C SER A 278 -6.76 -13.64 18.92
N ARG A 279 -6.26 -14.79 19.38
CA ARG A 279 -5.38 -14.91 20.56
C ARG A 279 -3.96 -14.41 20.30
N LEU A 280 -3.58 -14.22 19.03
CA LEU A 280 -2.28 -13.66 18.65
C LEU A 280 -2.36 -12.14 18.53
N ILE A 281 -3.43 -11.62 17.92
CA ILE A 281 -3.56 -10.18 17.66
C ILE A 281 -3.84 -9.35 18.92
N LYS A 282 -4.39 -9.95 19.99
CA LYS A 282 -4.54 -9.31 21.31
C LYS A 282 -3.23 -8.84 21.96
N LEU A 283 -2.07 -9.14 21.37
CA LEU A 283 -0.79 -8.55 21.74
C LEU A 283 -0.61 -7.11 21.24
N PHE A 284 -1.51 -6.59 20.40
CA PHE A 284 -1.48 -5.24 19.83
C PHE A 284 -2.67 -4.40 20.30
N ASP A 285 -2.42 -3.10 20.37
CA ASP A 285 -3.40 -2.01 20.41
C ASP A 285 -3.50 -1.40 19.00
N ALA A 286 -4.35 -0.40 18.79
CA ALA A 286 -4.60 0.15 17.45
C ALA A 286 -3.33 0.72 16.79
N ASP A 287 -2.65 1.63 17.50
CA ASP A 287 -1.46 2.34 17.01
C ASP A 287 -0.29 1.37 16.78
N THR A 288 -0.10 0.39 17.67
CA THR A 288 0.93 -0.63 17.46
C THR A 288 0.60 -1.60 16.33
N LEU A 289 -0.69 -1.86 16.04
CA LEU A 289 -1.10 -2.66 14.88
C LEU A 289 -0.88 -1.90 13.57
N GLU A 290 -1.20 -0.60 13.53
CA GLU A 290 -0.90 0.29 12.39
C GLU A 290 0.59 0.24 12.03
N LEU A 291 1.45 0.50 13.00
CA LEU A 291 2.91 0.54 12.81
C LEU A 291 3.50 -0.79 12.32
N VAL A 292 2.80 -1.92 12.56
CA VAL A 292 3.19 -3.25 12.09
C VAL A 292 2.70 -3.55 10.67
N ILE A 293 1.58 -2.93 10.25
CA ILE A 293 0.98 -3.11 8.93
C ILE A 293 1.52 -2.11 7.91
N ALA A 294 1.56 -0.82 8.26
CA ALA A 294 1.96 0.28 7.37
C ALA A 294 3.46 0.64 7.50
N GLY A 295 4.08 0.32 8.65
CA GLY A 295 5.42 0.76 9.01
C GLY A 295 5.43 2.16 9.64
N THR A 296 6.63 2.72 9.83
CA THR A 296 6.79 4.14 10.18
C THR A 296 7.21 4.96 8.97
N GLY A 297 6.62 6.16 8.85
CA GLY A 297 7.05 7.20 7.92
C GLY A 297 8.09 8.17 8.50
N GLU A 298 8.45 8.06 9.78
CA GLU A 298 9.53 8.86 10.37
C GLU A 298 10.88 8.16 10.26
N ILE A 299 11.86 8.82 9.66
CA ILE A 299 13.22 8.31 9.50
C ILE A 299 14.11 8.74 10.67
N ASP A 300 14.50 7.79 11.51
CA ASP A 300 15.60 7.94 12.46
C ASP A 300 16.95 7.76 11.73
N ILE A 301 17.69 8.85 11.57
CA ILE A 301 18.97 8.86 10.83
C ILE A 301 20.04 8.03 11.57
N ASN A 302 20.04 8.04 12.90
CA ASN A 302 21.02 7.31 13.70
C ASN A 302 20.78 5.80 13.59
N ASP A 303 19.52 5.37 13.61
CA ASP A 303 19.14 3.98 13.35
C ASP A 303 19.47 3.56 11.91
N TRP A 304 19.28 4.44 10.92
CA TRP A 304 19.67 4.18 9.53
C TRP A 304 21.18 3.99 9.38
N ARG A 305 21.98 4.95 9.88
CA ARG A 305 23.44 4.91 9.77
C ARG A 305 24.04 3.72 10.51
N SER A 306 23.60 3.44 11.74
CA SER A 306 24.11 2.33 12.55
C SER A 306 23.78 0.93 11.98
N HIS A 307 22.79 0.82 11.08
CA HIS A 307 22.43 -0.41 10.37
C HIS A 307 22.71 -0.37 8.86
N THR A 308 23.62 0.52 8.43
CA THR A 308 24.09 0.59 7.03
C THR A 308 25.37 -0.21 6.83
N GLU A 309 25.37 -1.10 5.82
CA GLU A 309 26.58 -1.80 5.36
C GLU A 309 27.32 -0.97 4.30
N TYR A 310 28.65 -0.94 4.35
CA TYR A 310 29.50 -0.29 3.35
C TYR A 310 30.31 -1.33 2.56
N ARG A 311 30.45 -1.14 1.24
CA ARG A 311 31.13 -2.09 0.34
C ARG A 311 32.06 -1.41 -0.67
N LEU A 312 32.98 -2.20 -1.23
CA LEU A 312 33.97 -1.81 -2.25
C LEU A 312 34.85 -0.60 -1.87
N GLY A 313 35.30 -0.55 -0.62
CA GLY A 313 36.24 0.47 -0.12
C GLY A 313 35.59 1.68 0.56
N TYR A 314 34.25 1.74 0.62
CA TYR A 314 33.56 2.62 1.57
C TYR A 314 33.52 2.01 2.97
N ASN A 315 33.46 2.91 3.96
CA ASN A 315 33.26 2.67 5.38
C ASN A 315 32.70 3.97 6.00
N ASP A 316 32.26 3.93 7.26
CA ASP A 316 31.57 5.07 7.90
C ASP A 316 32.44 6.34 8.01
N ASN A 317 33.77 6.20 8.01
CA ASN A 317 34.74 7.29 8.08
C ASN A 317 35.19 7.79 6.69
N HIS A 318 34.72 7.17 5.59
CA HIS A 318 35.11 7.57 4.25
C HIS A 318 34.45 8.92 3.88
N GLN A 319 35.21 9.88 3.36
CA GLN A 319 34.72 11.26 3.15
C GLN A 319 33.40 11.38 2.38
N VAL A 320 33.23 10.58 1.31
CA VAL A 320 31.98 10.50 0.52
C VAL A 320 30.79 9.99 1.34
N ILE A 321 31.01 9.11 2.32
CA ILE A 321 29.98 8.58 3.22
C ILE A 321 29.61 9.62 4.28
N ILE A 322 30.59 10.36 4.80
CA ILE A 322 30.35 11.49 5.71
C ILE A 322 29.45 12.53 5.00
N TRP A 323 29.80 12.94 3.79
CA TRP A 323 28.98 13.85 2.97
C TRP A 323 27.58 13.31 2.63
N PHE A 324 27.44 11.99 2.47
CA PHE A 324 26.14 11.35 2.25
C PHE A 324 25.23 11.49 3.49
N TRP A 325 25.77 11.29 4.70
CA TRP A 325 24.99 11.48 5.92
C TRP A 325 24.70 12.96 6.22
N GLU A 326 25.65 13.86 5.99
CA GLU A 326 25.42 15.31 6.04
C GLU A 326 24.30 15.76 5.07
N ALA A 327 24.19 15.12 3.89
CA ALA A 327 23.10 15.37 2.95
C ALA A 327 21.74 14.86 3.49
N ILE A 328 21.70 13.66 4.08
CA ILE A 328 20.49 13.10 4.71
C ILE A 328 20.03 13.92 5.92
N GLU A 329 20.95 14.45 6.72
CA GLU A 329 20.62 15.36 7.83
C GLU A 329 19.94 16.64 7.32
N LYS A 330 20.45 17.23 6.22
CA LYS A 330 19.85 18.40 5.55
C LYS A 330 18.52 18.09 4.84
N PHE A 331 18.28 16.85 4.43
CA PHE A 331 17.02 16.46 3.79
C PHE A 331 15.83 16.56 4.77
N THR A 332 14.70 17.06 4.27
CA THR A 332 13.39 16.92 4.94
C THR A 332 13.01 15.44 5.05
N ASN A 333 12.14 15.08 6.01
CA ASN A 333 11.69 13.69 6.15
C ASN A 333 11.07 13.14 4.85
N LYS A 334 10.34 13.98 4.08
CA LYS A 334 9.83 13.64 2.74
C LYS A 334 10.94 13.26 1.75
N GLN A 335 12.05 14.01 1.71
CA GLN A 335 13.21 13.67 0.88
C GLN A 335 13.92 12.40 1.37
N ARG A 336 14.02 12.19 2.69
CA ARG A 336 14.60 10.95 3.26
C ARG A 336 13.78 9.71 2.87
N LEU A 337 12.44 9.77 2.99
CA LEU A 337 11.52 8.72 2.53
C LEU A 337 11.61 8.48 1.01
N HIS A 338 11.82 9.54 0.24
CA HIS A 338 12.01 9.43 -1.20
C HIS A 338 13.33 8.73 -1.57
N LEU A 339 14.43 9.06 -0.89
CA LEU A 339 15.71 8.34 -1.03
C LEU A 339 15.57 6.87 -0.62
N LEU A 340 14.84 6.60 0.47
CA LEU A 340 14.56 5.24 0.93
C LEU A 340 13.77 4.46 -0.15
N LYS A 341 12.75 5.08 -0.75
CA LYS A 341 11.99 4.49 -1.87
C LYS A 341 12.87 4.23 -3.08
N PHE A 342 13.74 5.18 -3.45
CA PHE A 342 14.70 5.00 -4.55
C PHE A 342 15.61 3.79 -4.33
N VAL A 343 16.25 3.68 -3.15
CA VAL A 343 17.23 2.61 -2.88
C VAL A 343 16.60 1.26 -2.61
N THR A 344 15.49 1.24 -1.86
CA THR A 344 14.88 -0.03 -1.42
C THR A 344 13.72 -0.45 -2.29
N GLY A 345 12.93 0.48 -2.85
CA GLY A 345 11.61 0.25 -3.45
C GLY A 345 10.43 0.37 -2.47
N THR A 346 10.61 0.97 -1.29
CA THR A 346 9.52 1.30 -0.35
C THR A 346 9.84 2.59 0.42
N SER A 347 8.82 3.41 0.69
CA SER A 347 8.93 4.57 1.58
C SER A 347 8.65 4.21 3.05
N SER A 348 8.11 3.02 3.36
CA SER A 348 7.84 2.61 4.75
C SER A 348 9.02 1.88 5.38
N ILE A 349 9.40 2.27 6.60
CA ILE A 349 10.41 1.57 7.42
C ILE A 349 9.69 0.55 8.33
N PRO A 350 10.20 -0.69 8.48
CA PRO A 350 9.69 -1.63 9.48
C PRO A 350 9.78 -1.03 10.89
N TYR A 351 8.77 -1.22 11.73
CA TYR A 351 8.78 -0.66 13.10
C TYR A 351 10.02 -1.04 13.92
N GLU A 352 10.57 -2.23 13.69
CA GLU A 352 11.77 -2.75 14.34
C GLU A 352 13.08 -2.00 13.95
N GLY A 353 12.97 -0.96 13.12
CA GLY A 353 14.05 -0.10 12.66
C GLY A 353 14.73 -0.63 11.40
N PHE A 354 15.78 0.06 10.98
CA PHE A 354 16.61 -0.32 9.83
C PHE A 354 17.26 -1.69 10.01
N SER A 355 17.48 -2.11 11.26
CA SER A 355 17.91 -3.46 11.65
C SER A 355 17.04 -4.61 11.11
N ALA A 356 15.79 -4.33 10.76
CA ALA A 356 14.82 -5.32 10.31
C ALA A 356 14.52 -5.28 8.81
N PHE A 357 15.25 -4.48 8.02
CA PHE A 357 15.06 -4.45 6.56
C PHE A 357 15.25 -5.83 5.93
N ARG A 358 14.45 -6.09 4.91
CA ARG A 358 14.46 -7.33 4.12
C ARG A 358 14.59 -7.02 2.64
N GLY A 359 15.36 -7.87 1.97
CA GLY A 359 15.58 -7.87 0.52
C GLY A 359 14.91 -9.08 -0.12
N SER A 360 15.28 -9.39 -1.36
CA SER A 360 14.65 -10.45 -2.15
C SER A 360 14.89 -11.87 -1.63
N SER A 361 15.86 -12.07 -0.73
CA SER A 361 16.27 -13.38 -0.21
C SER A 361 16.07 -13.56 1.30
N GLY A 362 15.68 -12.53 2.06
CA GLY A 362 15.56 -12.58 3.51
C GLY A 362 15.95 -11.26 4.20
N PRO A 363 16.45 -11.28 5.46
CA PRO A 363 17.01 -10.09 6.09
C PRO A 363 18.17 -9.54 5.26
N GLN A 364 18.14 -8.23 4.98
CA GLN A 364 19.13 -7.54 4.16
C GLN A 364 19.16 -6.07 4.56
N CYS A 365 20.24 -5.67 5.22
CA CYS A 365 20.51 -4.30 5.63
C CYS A 365 20.56 -3.36 4.42
N PHE A 366 20.33 -2.06 4.68
CA PHE A 366 20.64 -1.01 3.71
C PHE A 366 22.14 -1.02 3.42
N CYS A 367 22.52 -0.87 2.15
CA CYS A 367 23.92 -1.01 1.74
C CYS A 367 24.37 0.12 0.82
N ILE A 368 25.54 0.71 1.06
CA ILE A 368 26.17 1.68 0.15
C ILE A 368 27.45 1.06 -0.42
N GLU A 369 27.54 1.02 -1.74
CA GLU A 369 28.64 0.43 -2.50
C GLU A 369 29.30 1.50 -3.37
N LYS A 370 30.64 1.57 -3.32
CA LYS A 370 31.41 2.43 -4.22
C LYS A 370 31.27 1.94 -5.66
N TRP A 371 30.69 2.76 -6.52
CA TRP A 371 30.44 2.37 -7.91
C TRP A 371 30.62 3.54 -8.90
N GLY A 372 31.27 3.26 -10.03
CA GLY A 372 31.34 4.18 -11.17
C GLY A 372 32.27 5.38 -10.98
N ASN A 373 32.25 6.27 -11.98
CA ASN A 373 33.10 7.46 -12.05
C ASN A 373 32.38 8.68 -11.44
N PRO A 374 33.10 9.73 -10.98
CA PRO A 374 32.49 10.88 -10.29
C PRO A 374 31.46 11.70 -11.09
N GLY A 375 31.39 11.52 -12.41
CA GLY A 375 30.37 12.14 -13.28
C GLY A 375 29.10 11.32 -13.47
N ALA A 376 29.05 10.09 -13.00
CA ALA A 376 27.84 9.24 -13.06
C ALA A 376 26.81 9.66 -12.00
N LEU A 377 25.55 9.30 -12.21
CA LEU A 377 24.50 9.39 -11.18
C LEU A 377 24.57 8.20 -10.22
N PRO A 378 24.07 8.34 -8.96
CA PRO A 378 23.85 7.21 -8.08
C PRO A 378 22.83 6.24 -8.70
N ARG A 379 22.95 4.95 -8.42
CA ARG A 379 22.03 3.92 -8.91
C ARG A 379 21.55 3.03 -7.77
N ALA A 380 20.38 2.43 -7.91
CA ALA A 380 19.78 1.57 -6.88
C ALA A 380 19.60 0.13 -7.38
N HIS A 381 19.81 -0.82 -6.47
CA HIS A 381 19.39 -2.21 -6.63
C HIS A 381 18.41 -2.56 -5.49
N THR A 382 17.14 -2.26 -5.72
CA THR A 382 16.02 -2.41 -4.77
C THR A 382 15.91 -3.80 -4.16
N CYS A 383 16.13 -4.85 -4.96
CA CYS A 383 16.16 -6.25 -4.50
C CYS A 383 17.18 -6.52 -3.38
N PHE A 384 18.24 -5.71 -3.27
CA PHE A 384 19.32 -5.85 -2.29
C PHE A 384 19.41 -4.66 -1.33
N ASN A 385 18.43 -3.75 -1.33
CA ASN A 385 18.44 -2.49 -0.57
C ASN A 385 19.77 -1.70 -0.73
N ARG A 386 20.34 -1.71 -1.95
CA ARG A 386 21.70 -1.22 -2.22
C ARG A 386 21.73 0.05 -3.06
N LEU A 387 22.43 1.07 -2.56
CA LEU A 387 22.82 2.28 -3.26
C LEU A 387 24.24 2.14 -3.82
N CYS A 388 24.38 2.18 -5.14
CA CYS A 388 25.64 2.32 -5.85
C CYS A 388 25.97 3.82 -5.94
N LEU A 389 26.92 4.28 -5.13
CA LEU A 389 27.25 5.69 -4.94
C LEU A 389 28.64 6.03 -5.53
N PRO A 390 28.72 6.88 -6.56
CA PRO A 390 30.00 7.35 -7.09
C PRO A 390 30.85 8.12 -6.09
N SER A 391 32.17 8.08 -6.30
CA SER A 391 33.15 8.75 -5.45
C SER A 391 33.27 10.22 -5.82
N TYR A 392 32.23 11.00 -5.55
CA TYR A 392 32.17 12.43 -5.87
C TYR A 392 33.33 13.22 -5.26
N ALA A 393 33.73 14.31 -5.93
CA ALA A 393 34.83 15.16 -5.50
C ALA A 393 34.43 16.19 -4.41
N THR A 394 33.14 16.52 -4.28
CA THR A 394 32.64 17.52 -3.31
C THR A 394 31.28 17.11 -2.74
N ALA A 395 30.97 17.59 -1.53
CA ALA A 395 29.66 17.40 -0.89
C ALA A 395 28.50 18.00 -1.71
N ALA A 396 28.73 19.15 -2.35
CA ALA A 396 27.73 19.81 -3.19
C ALA A 396 27.36 18.96 -4.42
N LEU A 397 28.34 18.39 -5.12
CA LEU A 397 28.11 17.50 -6.26
C LEU A 397 27.37 16.23 -5.83
N LEU A 398 27.71 15.66 -4.66
CA LEU A 398 26.97 14.52 -4.10
C LEU A 398 25.50 14.88 -3.87
N TYR A 399 25.24 16.00 -3.19
CA TYR A 399 23.90 16.46 -2.86
C TYR A 399 23.04 16.69 -4.12
N GLU A 400 23.58 17.40 -5.11
CA GLU A 400 22.94 17.65 -6.40
C GLU A 400 22.61 16.35 -7.14
N LYS A 401 23.60 15.45 -7.30
CA LYS A 401 23.43 14.18 -8.04
C LYS A 401 22.50 13.21 -7.31
N LEU A 402 22.42 13.27 -5.98
CA LEU A 402 21.50 12.47 -5.18
C LEU A 402 20.05 12.93 -5.36
N LEU A 403 19.79 14.24 -5.25
CA LEU A 403 18.46 14.81 -5.51
C LEU A 403 18.00 14.56 -6.94
N PHE A 404 18.87 14.85 -7.93
CA PHE A 404 18.54 14.65 -9.33
C PHE A 404 18.15 13.19 -9.65
N ALA A 405 18.91 12.22 -9.16
CA ALA A 405 18.62 10.81 -9.40
C ALA A 405 17.32 10.34 -8.74
N MET A 406 16.98 10.90 -7.57
CA MET A 406 15.69 10.68 -6.92
C MET A 406 14.54 11.28 -7.75
N GLU A 407 14.67 12.54 -8.17
CA GLU A 407 13.64 13.27 -8.93
C GLU A 407 13.35 12.62 -10.29
N GLU A 408 14.37 12.22 -11.04
CA GLU A 408 14.22 11.51 -12.32
C GLU A 408 13.47 10.17 -12.20
N THR A 409 13.60 9.46 -11.06
CA THR A 409 12.78 8.25 -10.83
C THR A 409 11.30 8.54 -10.55
N ASN A 410 10.95 9.71 -10.01
CA ASN A 410 9.53 10.09 -9.86
C ASN A 410 8.87 10.39 -11.20
N THR A 411 9.61 10.80 -12.22
CA THR A 411 9.06 11.05 -13.57
C THR A 411 8.43 9.81 -14.19
N PHE A 412 8.91 8.61 -13.83
CA PHE A 412 8.35 7.32 -14.27
C PHE A 412 7.11 6.86 -13.50
N ASP A 413 6.99 7.20 -12.21
CA ASP A 413 5.74 7.03 -11.45
C ASP A 413 4.71 8.15 -11.75
N GLY A 414 5.12 9.20 -12.46
CA GLY A 414 4.41 10.47 -12.60
C GLY A 414 3.88 10.81 -14.01
N VAL A 415 3.87 9.87 -14.97
CA VAL A 415 3.25 10.08 -16.30
C VAL A 415 1.71 10.00 -16.22
N SER A 416 1.14 10.93 -15.48
CA SER A 416 -0.30 11.21 -15.40
C SER A 416 -0.55 12.72 -15.22
N LYS A 417 0.20 13.55 -15.96
CA LYS A 417 -0.17 14.93 -16.25
C LYS A 417 -0.33 15.14 -17.76
N ALA A 418 -1.47 15.72 -18.12
CA ALA A 418 -1.87 16.12 -19.48
C ALA A 418 -2.03 15.01 -20.54
N ALA A 419 -2.89 14.02 -20.27
CA ALA A 419 -3.59 13.29 -21.34
C ALA A 419 -4.86 14.06 -21.76
N THR A 420 -4.73 15.01 -22.68
CA THR A 420 -5.89 15.66 -23.33
C THR A 420 -6.71 14.58 -24.06
N PRO A 421 -8.03 14.44 -23.83
CA PRO A 421 -8.77 13.26 -24.28
C PRO A 421 -9.13 13.31 -25.77
N LEU A 422 -8.17 12.99 -26.65
CA LEU A 422 -8.41 12.68 -28.06
C LEU A 422 -8.94 11.24 -28.26
N TRP A 423 -10.07 10.92 -27.65
CA TRP A 423 -10.86 9.71 -27.94
C TRP A 423 -12.36 9.99 -27.91
N VAL A 424 -12.83 10.78 -28.87
CA VAL A 424 -14.24 10.85 -29.30
C VAL A 424 -14.25 10.61 -30.81
N GLY A 425 -14.71 9.44 -31.27
CA GLY A 425 -14.63 9.19 -32.72
C GLY A 425 -14.91 7.80 -33.29
N LEU A 426 -15.66 6.90 -32.64
CA LEU A 426 -16.25 5.77 -33.38
C LEU A 426 -17.59 5.30 -32.79
N MET A 427 -18.52 4.95 -33.68
CA MET A 427 -19.93 4.58 -33.44
C MET A 427 -20.81 5.74 -32.88
N SER A 428 -21.39 6.59 -33.73
CA SER A 428 -22.53 6.17 -34.55
C SER A 428 -23.02 7.29 -35.47
N ARG A 429 -23.33 6.98 -36.74
CA ARG A 429 -24.46 7.57 -37.47
C ARG A 429 -24.79 6.79 -38.74
N THR A 430 -26.09 6.55 -38.91
CA THR A 430 -26.70 5.98 -40.11
C THR A 430 -26.76 7.00 -41.26
N ARG A 431 -26.86 6.49 -42.50
CA ARG A 431 -27.28 7.17 -43.76
C ARG A 431 -28.40 8.21 -43.50
N LYS A 432 -28.60 9.33 -44.22
CA LYS A 432 -28.21 9.91 -45.55
C LYS A 432 -28.71 11.40 -45.54
N PRO A 433 -28.67 12.23 -46.62
CA PRO A 433 -27.69 12.48 -47.68
C PRO A 433 -27.32 13.99 -47.84
N ASN A 434 -26.44 14.31 -48.81
CA ASN A 434 -26.26 15.60 -49.54
C ASN A 434 -26.54 16.97 -48.86
N VAL A 435 -25.49 17.77 -48.64
CA VAL A 435 -25.18 19.00 -49.43
C VAL A 435 -23.65 19.16 -49.44
N GLY A 436 -23.05 19.59 -50.55
CA GLY A 436 -21.60 19.83 -50.64
C GLY A 436 -21.23 21.29 -50.40
N CYS A 437 -20.02 21.53 -49.87
CA CYS A 437 -19.29 22.77 -50.11
C CYS A 437 -17.79 22.51 -49.96
N SER A 438 -17.00 22.85 -50.97
CA SER A 438 -15.54 22.83 -50.92
C SER A 438 -15.03 24.02 -50.09
N ILE A 439 -13.85 23.89 -49.49
CA ILE A 439 -12.83 24.96 -49.50
C ILE A 439 -11.44 24.35 -49.28
N THR A 440 -10.50 24.89 -50.04
CA THR A 440 -9.08 24.54 -50.16
C THR A 440 -8.29 24.86 -48.90
N PHE A 441 -7.24 24.09 -48.61
CA PHE A 441 -6.10 24.58 -47.82
C PHE A 441 -4.88 24.73 -48.72
N LEU A 442 -4.29 25.93 -48.68
CA LEU A 442 -3.08 26.27 -49.43
C LEU A 442 -1.84 25.62 -48.83
N SER A 443 -0.88 25.31 -49.70
CA SER A 443 0.48 24.93 -49.34
C SER A 443 1.31 26.13 -48.88
N THR A 444 2.22 25.90 -47.94
CA THR A 444 3.54 26.55 -48.04
C THR A 444 4.64 25.54 -47.72
N SER A 445 5.45 25.25 -48.73
CA SER A 445 6.65 24.44 -48.64
C SER A 445 7.85 25.28 -48.18
N LEU A 446 8.76 24.67 -47.42
CA LEU A 446 10.18 24.98 -47.52
C LEU A 446 10.96 23.66 -47.58
N GLY A 447 11.61 23.42 -48.73
CA GLY A 447 12.68 22.42 -48.86
C GLY A 447 13.96 22.92 -48.18
N VAL A 448 15.11 22.26 -48.32
CA VAL A 448 15.59 21.48 -49.48
C VAL A 448 16.58 20.40 -49.00
N ALA A 449 16.34 19.15 -49.43
CA ALA A 449 17.25 18.12 -50.00
C ALA A 449 18.62 17.80 -49.31
N SER A 450 19.28 16.65 -49.55
CA SER A 450 19.20 15.74 -50.70
C SER A 450 19.76 14.31 -50.43
N ILE A 451 19.11 13.29 -51.01
CA ILE A 451 19.69 12.19 -51.85
C ILE A 451 20.68 11.20 -51.15
N THR A 452 20.51 9.87 -51.15
CA THR A 452 20.41 8.98 -52.33
C THR A 452 19.69 7.64 -52.04
N ARG A 453 19.09 7.01 -53.07
CA ARG A 453 18.59 5.61 -53.06
C ARG A 453 19.61 4.61 -53.65
N ARG A 454 19.60 3.36 -53.16
CA ARG A 454 19.61 2.06 -53.89
C ARG A 454 19.04 1.01 -52.89
N GLY A 455 18.42 -0.10 -53.26
CA GLY A 455 17.99 -0.69 -54.53
C GLY A 455 17.34 -2.05 -54.19
N ALA A 456 16.31 -2.49 -54.91
CA ALA A 456 15.64 -3.77 -54.64
C ALA A 456 16.14 -4.84 -55.62
N ASP A 457 16.06 -6.12 -55.23
CA ASP A 457 16.01 -7.26 -56.16
C ASP A 457 15.14 -8.39 -55.58
N VAL A 458 14.50 -9.14 -56.48
CA VAL A 458 13.47 -10.17 -56.22
C VAL A 458 13.69 -11.34 -57.17
N VAL A 459 13.76 -12.57 -56.66
CA VAL A 459 13.43 -13.84 -57.35
C VAL A 459 12.96 -14.83 -56.25
N GLU A 460 11.70 -15.27 -56.13
CA GLU A 460 10.90 -16.22 -56.94
C GLU A 460 11.35 -17.70 -56.94
N GLY A 461 10.39 -18.64 -56.87
CA GLY A 461 10.63 -20.09 -57.04
C GLY A 461 9.88 -21.01 -56.04
N THR A 462 8.72 -21.56 -56.42
CA THR A 462 7.82 -22.38 -55.56
C THR A 462 7.83 -23.91 -55.94
N PRO A 463 6.78 -24.76 -55.75
CA PRO A 463 6.80 -25.90 -54.82
C PRO A 463 6.45 -27.23 -55.57
N PRO A 464 5.45 -28.09 -55.19
CA PRO A 464 5.08 -28.75 -53.93
C PRO A 464 5.06 -30.31 -54.06
N ARG A 465 4.57 -31.05 -53.04
CA ARG A 465 3.77 -32.28 -53.26
C ARG A 465 2.77 -32.54 -52.13
N GLN A 466 1.61 -33.11 -52.48
CA GLN A 466 0.41 -33.22 -51.64
C GLN A 466 0.08 -34.67 -51.22
N LEU A 467 -1.04 -34.80 -50.48
CA LEU A 467 -1.96 -35.95 -50.29
C LEU A 467 -1.66 -36.84 -49.05
N GLU A 468 -2.66 -37.42 -48.36
CA GLU A 468 -4.12 -37.46 -48.64
C GLU A 468 -5.08 -37.33 -47.41
N LYS A 469 -6.27 -37.95 -47.49
CA LYS A 469 -7.45 -37.91 -46.58
C LYS A 469 -7.35 -39.08 -45.55
N GLY A 470 -8.11 -39.21 -44.46
CA GLY A 470 -9.24 -38.46 -43.87
C GLY A 470 -10.24 -39.45 -43.20
N LYS A 471 -10.93 -39.07 -42.10
CA LYS A 471 -12.22 -39.64 -41.58
C LYS A 471 -12.63 -39.03 -40.21
N HIS A 472 -13.95 -38.88 -40.00
CA HIS A 472 -14.66 -38.48 -38.77
C HIS A 472 -15.97 -39.32 -38.69
N PRO A 473 -16.74 -39.34 -37.58
CA PRO A 473 -16.42 -39.25 -36.15
C PRO A 473 -17.04 -40.45 -35.38
N PRO A 474 -17.24 -40.38 -34.05
CA PRO A 474 -18.58 -40.00 -33.55
C PRO A 474 -18.59 -38.98 -32.39
N GLN A 475 -19.79 -38.55 -32.01
CA GLN A 475 -20.10 -37.41 -31.12
C GLN A 475 -20.08 -37.79 -29.63
N PHE A 476 -19.93 -36.80 -28.72
CA PHE A 476 -20.88 -36.60 -27.59
C PHE A 476 -20.78 -35.20 -26.93
N SER A 477 -21.95 -34.58 -26.71
CA SER A 477 -22.33 -33.54 -25.72
C SER A 477 -21.38 -32.40 -25.27
N ARG A 478 -21.81 -31.14 -25.51
CA ARG A 478 -21.41 -29.92 -24.76
C ARG A 478 -22.36 -29.63 -23.59
N PRO A 479 -21.90 -28.99 -22.50
CA PRO A 479 -22.73 -28.14 -21.64
C PRO A 479 -22.76 -26.67 -22.14
N SER A 480 -23.79 -25.93 -21.72
CA SER A 480 -24.17 -24.60 -22.21
C SER A 480 -23.49 -23.42 -21.52
N THR A 481 -23.13 -22.39 -22.29
CA THR A 481 -22.82 -21.03 -21.80
C THR A 481 -24.11 -20.18 -21.64
N PRO A 482 -24.27 -19.41 -20.54
CA PRO A 482 -25.37 -18.45 -20.43
C PRO A 482 -25.11 -17.17 -21.23
N HIS A 483 -26.14 -16.66 -21.92
CA HIS A 483 -26.11 -15.35 -22.57
C HIS A 483 -26.17 -14.20 -21.55
N PHE A 484 -25.23 -13.25 -21.61
CA PHE A 484 -25.40 -11.93 -21.01
C PHE A 484 -26.47 -11.12 -21.78
N ARG A 485 -27.45 -10.56 -21.07
CA ARG A 485 -28.51 -9.72 -21.67
C ARG A 485 -28.06 -8.26 -21.80
N GLN A 486 -28.61 -7.58 -22.80
CA GLN A 486 -28.18 -6.26 -23.28
C GLN A 486 -28.71 -5.08 -22.44
N SER A 487 -28.85 -5.24 -21.12
CA SER A 487 -29.45 -4.25 -20.20
C SER A 487 -28.45 -3.22 -19.64
N ASP A 488 -27.17 -3.56 -19.58
CA ASP A 488 -26.24 -2.92 -18.62
C ASP A 488 -25.76 -1.52 -19.04
N ARG A 489 -25.92 -1.14 -20.32
CA ARG A 489 -25.47 0.17 -20.81
C ARG A 489 -26.22 1.37 -20.21
N LYS A 490 -27.40 1.18 -19.59
CA LYS A 490 -28.16 2.29 -18.99
C LYS A 490 -27.72 2.67 -17.57
N VAL A 491 -27.07 1.76 -16.82
CA VAL A 491 -26.61 2.04 -15.45
C VAL A 491 -25.33 2.88 -15.46
N TRP A 492 -24.35 2.48 -16.28
CA TRP A 492 -23.06 3.18 -16.41
C TRP A 492 -23.17 4.64 -16.86
N HIS A 493 -24.12 4.96 -17.75
CA HIS A 493 -24.38 6.36 -18.14
C HIS A 493 -24.97 7.21 -17.00
N ARG A 494 -25.69 6.61 -16.04
CA ARG A 494 -26.32 7.34 -14.93
C ARG A 494 -25.31 7.66 -13.81
N ILE A 495 -24.38 6.74 -13.55
CA ILE A 495 -23.26 6.95 -12.60
C ILE A 495 -22.32 8.05 -13.14
N ARG A 496 -21.94 7.99 -14.42
CA ARG A 496 -21.07 9.00 -15.05
C ARG A 496 -21.69 10.40 -15.09
N TRP A 497 -23.02 10.52 -15.16
CA TRP A 497 -23.72 11.81 -15.13
C TRP A 497 -23.81 12.41 -13.72
N LEU A 498 -23.87 11.58 -12.67
CA LEU A 498 -23.86 12.05 -11.28
C LEU A 498 -22.50 12.58 -10.85
N ALA A 499 -21.41 11.90 -11.25
CA ALA A 499 -20.04 12.32 -10.95
C ALA A 499 -19.65 13.68 -11.58
N LEU A 500 -20.21 14.03 -12.75
CA LEU A 500 -19.97 15.33 -13.39
C LEU A 500 -20.79 16.47 -12.77
N LYS A 501 -21.85 16.16 -12.01
CA LYS A 501 -22.75 17.18 -11.44
C LYS A 501 -22.33 17.70 -10.06
N SER A 502 -21.34 17.08 -9.41
CA SER A 502 -20.72 17.62 -8.19
C SER A 502 -19.58 18.60 -8.47
N THR A 503 -19.06 18.64 -9.70
CA THR A 503 -17.98 19.56 -10.12
C THR A 503 -18.48 20.91 -10.67
N ASP A 504 -19.73 21.00 -11.12
CA ASP A 504 -20.34 22.24 -11.67
C ASP A 504 -21.14 23.06 -10.62
N ARG A 505 -20.79 22.95 -9.33
CA ARG A 505 -21.37 23.77 -8.24
C ARG A 505 -20.30 24.33 -7.31
N LEU A 506 -19.42 25.16 -7.86
CA LEU A 506 -18.65 26.19 -7.13
C LEU A 506 -18.06 27.18 -8.16
N ASN A 507 -18.89 28.12 -8.57
CA ASN A 507 -18.57 29.40 -9.22
C ASN A 507 -19.73 30.36 -8.92
#